data_AF-A0AAP6RJ40-F1
#
_entry.id   AF-A0AAP6RJ40-F1
#
_cell.length_a   1.000
_cell.length_b   1.000
_cell.length_c   1.000
_cell.angle_alpha   90.00
_cell.angle_beta   90.00
_cell.angle_gamma   90.00
#
_symmetry.space_group_name_H-M   'P 1'
#
loop_
_entity.id
_entity.type
_entity.pdbx_description
1 polymer ?
#
loop_
_entity_poly.entity_id
_entity_poly.type
_entity_poly.pdbx_seq_one_letter_code
_entity_poly.pdbx_strand_id
1 'polypeptide(L)'
;MNKQEFIETLEEIRANINRNAEISDYTDFSRGKKDAYNNAIGLAKQIDEPEKVVVPKFVAEWLDKHKYSTDIIDLFLSVEYATDSDGFVAEKWDYSGEFYDWLSNSADIQFTLCDAMRYGYEVEKEPTIHELKILPEYFEAVVSGNKRFEIRKNDRNYKKGDILRLNEYQEGQYTGDVHVSEITYITDYAQQDGYVVLGIK
;
A
#
# COMPACT_ATOMS: atom_id res chain seq x y z
N MET A 1 -17.75 -2.94 12.45
CA MET A 1 -18.14 -4.09 11.61
C MET A 1 -17.86 -3.74 10.18
N ASN A 2 -16.84 -4.35 9.58
CA ASN A 2 -16.56 -4.20 8.14
C ASN A 2 -17.49 -5.08 7.30
N LYS A 3 -17.45 -4.94 5.96
CA LYS A 3 -18.31 -5.72 5.04
C LYS A 3 -18.20 -7.23 5.27
N GLN A 4 -16.99 -7.73 5.46
CA GLN A 4 -16.71 -9.15 5.66
C GLN A 4 -17.31 -9.65 6.99
N GLU A 5 -17.07 -8.94 8.09
CA GLU A 5 -17.66 -9.25 9.41
C GLU A 5 -19.20 -9.24 9.38
N PHE A 6 -19.81 -8.34 8.60
CA PHE A 6 -21.25 -8.30 8.42
C PHE A 6 -21.78 -9.52 7.66
N ILE A 7 -21.11 -9.92 6.57
CA ILE A 7 -21.47 -11.11 5.79
C ILE A 7 -21.33 -12.37 6.66
N GLU A 8 -20.23 -12.51 7.40
CA GLU A 8 -19.98 -13.63 8.31
C GLU A 8 -21.07 -13.74 9.39
N THR A 9 -21.46 -12.61 9.97
CA THR A 9 -22.56 -12.54 10.95
C THR A 9 -23.88 -13.04 10.33
N LEU A 10 -24.22 -12.61 9.12
CA LEU A 10 -25.43 -13.07 8.42
C LEU A 10 -25.36 -14.58 8.10
N GLU A 11 -24.19 -15.08 7.72
CA GLU A 11 -23.97 -16.50 7.44
C GLU A 11 -24.10 -17.36 8.69
N GLU A 12 -23.58 -16.91 9.83
CA GLU A 12 -23.71 -17.58 11.12
C GLU A 12 -25.18 -17.64 11.57
N ILE A 13 -25.90 -16.52 11.49
CA ILE A 13 -27.32 -16.47 11.85
C ILE A 13 -28.12 -17.42 10.95
N ARG A 14 -27.84 -17.43 9.64
CA ARG A 14 -28.48 -18.35 8.69
C ARG A 14 -28.21 -19.82 9.04
N ALA A 15 -26.98 -20.16 9.41
CA ALA A 15 -26.61 -21.52 9.80
C ALA A 15 -27.36 -21.98 11.06
N ASN A 16 -27.55 -21.09 12.04
CA ASN A 16 -28.30 -21.39 13.26
C ASN A 16 -29.80 -21.65 13.02
N ILE A 17 -30.40 -21.07 11.97
CA ILE A 17 -31.79 -21.36 11.57
C ILE A 17 -31.92 -22.84 11.18
N ASN A 18 -30.97 -23.39 10.42
CA ASN A 18 -31.02 -24.80 10.01
C ASN A 18 -31.00 -25.73 11.23
N ARG A 19 -30.18 -25.43 12.26
CA ARG A 19 -30.09 -26.24 13.49
C ARG A 19 -31.40 -26.25 14.29
N ASN A 20 -32.12 -25.13 14.33
CA ASN A 20 -33.37 -25.01 15.08
C ASN A 20 -34.59 -25.55 14.31
N ALA A 21 -34.54 -25.57 12.98
CA ALA A 21 -35.61 -26.10 12.13
C ALA A 21 -35.73 -27.63 12.22
N GLU A 22 -34.66 -28.35 12.57
CA GLU A 22 -34.69 -29.80 12.83
C GLU A 22 -35.47 -30.17 14.12
N ILE A 23 -35.85 -29.17 14.94
CA ILE A 23 -36.46 -29.36 16.27
C ILE A 23 -37.96 -29.02 16.30
N SER A 24 -38.53 -28.33 15.29
CA SER A 24 -39.96 -27.93 15.32
C SER A 24 -40.65 -27.94 13.94
N ASP A 25 -41.96 -28.22 13.94
CA ASP A 25 -42.85 -28.28 12.76
C ASP A 25 -43.09 -26.94 12.01
N TYR A 26 -42.38 -25.86 12.37
CA TYR A 26 -42.52 -24.53 11.74
C TYR A 26 -41.68 -24.40 10.45
N THR A 27 -42.00 -25.22 9.46
CA THR A 27 -41.22 -25.34 8.21
C THR A 27 -41.31 -24.10 7.31
N ASP A 28 -42.48 -23.48 7.18
CA ASP A 28 -42.66 -22.31 6.31
C ASP A 28 -42.06 -21.03 6.90
N PHE A 29 -42.19 -20.83 8.22
CA PHE A 29 -41.54 -19.71 8.92
C PHE A 29 -40.01 -19.79 8.80
N SER A 30 -39.44 -20.98 9.01
CA SER A 30 -38.00 -21.20 8.90
C SER A 30 -37.49 -20.99 7.47
N ARG A 31 -38.28 -21.41 6.47
CA ARG A 31 -37.97 -21.19 5.04
C ARG A 31 -37.96 -19.70 4.69
N GLY A 32 -39.01 -18.96 5.06
CA GLY A 32 -39.08 -17.52 4.80
C GLY A 32 -37.95 -16.74 5.49
N LYS A 33 -37.60 -17.12 6.72
CA LYS A 33 -36.45 -16.53 7.43
C LYS A 33 -35.15 -16.81 6.68
N LYS A 34 -34.92 -18.05 6.21
CA LYS A 34 -33.74 -18.43 5.44
C LYS A 34 -33.61 -17.65 4.13
N ASP A 35 -34.71 -17.50 3.39
CA ASP A 35 -34.74 -16.75 2.13
C ASP A 35 -34.39 -15.27 2.35
N ALA A 36 -34.89 -14.67 3.44
CA ALA A 36 -34.51 -13.31 3.82
C ALA A 36 -33.00 -13.15 4.07
N TYR A 37 -32.37 -14.07 4.81
CA TYR A 37 -30.91 -14.04 5.02
C TYR A 37 -30.12 -14.29 3.75
N ASN A 38 -30.59 -15.18 2.85
CA ASN A 38 -29.95 -15.37 1.54
C ASN A 38 -29.97 -14.10 0.70
N ASN A 39 -31.10 -13.41 0.65
CA ASN A 39 -31.22 -12.13 -0.05
C ASN A 39 -30.34 -11.05 0.59
N ALA A 40 -30.32 -10.97 1.92
CA ALA A 40 -29.46 -10.02 2.65
C ALA A 40 -27.96 -10.28 2.37
N ILE A 41 -27.51 -11.54 2.36
CA ILE A 41 -26.14 -11.90 2.00
C ILE A 41 -25.85 -11.54 0.53
N GLY A 42 -26.80 -11.81 -0.38
CA GLY A 42 -26.67 -11.48 -1.80
C GLY A 42 -26.52 -9.98 -2.05
N LEU A 43 -27.25 -9.15 -1.32
CA LEU A 43 -27.12 -7.68 -1.35
C LEU A 43 -25.83 -7.22 -0.66
N ALA A 44 -25.48 -7.79 0.49
CA ALA A 44 -24.25 -7.44 1.21
C ALA A 44 -23.00 -7.67 0.38
N LYS A 45 -22.97 -8.73 -0.45
CA LYS A 45 -21.87 -9.01 -1.39
C LYS A 45 -21.68 -7.93 -2.45
N GLN A 46 -22.76 -7.22 -2.82
CA GLN A 46 -22.75 -6.13 -3.80
C GLN A 46 -22.36 -4.77 -3.23
N ILE A 47 -22.22 -4.64 -1.91
CA ILE A 47 -21.75 -3.40 -1.29
C ILE A 47 -20.27 -3.23 -1.64
N ASP A 48 -19.86 -2.10 -2.20
CA ASP A 48 -18.44 -1.83 -2.42
C ASP A 48 -17.70 -1.73 -1.08
N GLU A 49 -16.53 -2.35 -0.97
CA GLU A 49 -15.67 -2.07 0.18
C GLU A 49 -15.10 -0.66 0.01
N PRO A 50 -15.04 0.13 1.10
CA PRO A 50 -14.37 1.41 1.01
C PRO A 50 -12.91 1.18 0.62
N GLU A 51 -12.48 1.87 -0.43
CA GLU A 51 -11.13 1.75 -0.95
C GLU A 51 -10.13 2.26 0.11
N LYS A 52 -9.16 1.42 0.45
CA LYS A 52 -8.09 1.82 1.36
C LYS A 52 -7.19 2.80 0.64
N VAL A 53 -6.93 3.93 1.30
CA VAL A 53 -5.96 4.89 0.79
C VAL A 53 -4.53 4.37 1.01
N VAL A 54 -3.63 4.76 0.12
CA VAL A 54 -2.20 4.48 0.26
C VAL A 54 -1.55 5.66 0.97
N VAL A 55 -0.79 5.40 2.04
CA VAL A 55 -0.12 6.44 2.83
C VAL A 55 1.37 6.15 3.00
N PRO A 56 2.23 7.17 3.11
CA PRO A 56 3.65 6.97 3.42
C PRO A 56 3.86 6.27 4.76
N LYS A 57 5.02 5.64 4.92
CA LYS A 57 5.38 4.89 6.14
C LYS A 57 5.32 5.75 7.41
N PHE A 58 5.84 6.97 7.38
CA PHE A 58 5.81 7.86 8.56
C PHE A 58 4.36 8.27 8.94
N VAL A 59 3.43 8.31 7.98
CA VAL A 59 2.00 8.54 8.24
C VAL A 59 1.36 7.31 8.86
N ALA A 60 1.67 6.12 8.36
CA ALA A 60 1.22 4.87 8.95
C ALA A 60 1.66 4.73 10.42
N GLU A 61 2.92 5.06 10.71
CA GLU A 61 3.45 5.07 12.09
C GLU A 61 2.71 6.05 13.01
N TRP A 62 2.22 7.17 12.47
CA TRP A 62 1.37 8.10 13.20
C TRP A 62 -0.04 7.50 13.42
N LEU A 63 -0.68 6.99 12.37
CA LEU A 63 -2.02 6.37 12.41
C LEU A 63 -2.10 5.16 13.36
N ASP A 64 -1.03 4.37 13.46
CA ASP A 64 -0.96 3.23 14.38
C ASP A 64 -0.98 3.64 15.86
N LYS A 65 -0.58 4.87 16.18
CA LYS A 65 -0.60 5.45 17.52
C LYS A 65 -1.86 6.27 17.80
N HIS A 66 -2.54 6.73 16.75
CA HIS A 66 -3.65 7.68 16.80
C HIS A 66 -4.89 7.07 16.12
N LYS A 67 -5.71 6.38 16.90
CA LYS A 67 -6.84 5.57 16.40
C LYS A 67 -8.22 6.15 16.74
N TYR A 68 -8.26 7.28 17.43
CA TYR A 68 -9.48 7.89 17.93
C TYR A 68 -9.76 9.20 17.21
N SER A 69 -11.03 9.57 17.10
CA SER A 69 -11.43 10.84 16.47
C SER A 69 -10.89 12.06 17.23
N THR A 70 -10.58 11.93 18.51
CA THR A 70 -9.93 12.99 19.30
C THR A 70 -8.51 13.28 18.82
N ASP A 71 -7.80 12.30 18.28
CA ASP A 71 -6.43 12.49 17.80
C ASP A 71 -6.37 13.43 16.59
N ILE A 72 -7.43 13.48 15.78
CA ILE A 72 -7.57 14.47 14.70
C ILE A 72 -7.76 15.88 15.26
N ILE A 73 -8.54 16.03 16.34
CA ILE A 73 -8.74 17.33 16.99
C ILE A 73 -7.41 17.81 17.57
N ASP A 74 -6.70 16.92 18.25
CA ASP A 74 -5.38 17.22 18.84
C ASP A 74 -4.37 17.59 17.74
N LEU A 75 -4.38 16.88 16.60
CA LEU A 75 -3.56 17.25 15.44
C LEU A 75 -3.85 18.68 14.94
N PHE A 76 -5.13 19.06 14.79
CA PHE A 76 -5.48 20.41 14.35
C PHE A 76 -5.08 21.48 15.37
N LEU A 77 -5.18 21.18 16.67
CA LEU A 77 -4.67 22.06 17.72
C LEU A 77 -3.15 22.22 17.65
N SER A 78 -2.42 21.13 17.40
CA SER A 78 -0.97 21.18 17.19
C SER A 78 -0.60 21.99 15.93
N VAL A 79 -1.38 21.90 14.85
CA VAL A 79 -1.17 22.74 13.65
C VAL A 79 -1.40 24.21 13.96
N GLU A 80 -2.49 24.55 14.64
CA GLU A 80 -2.77 25.93 15.07
C GLU A 80 -1.66 26.47 15.99
N TYR A 81 -1.17 25.66 16.92
CA TYR A 81 -0.10 26.05 17.83
C TYR A 81 1.25 26.22 17.13
N ALA A 82 1.54 25.37 16.14
CA ALA A 82 2.78 25.38 15.36
C ALA A 82 2.73 26.34 14.17
N THR A 83 1.67 27.13 13.99
CA THR A 83 1.57 28.13 12.94
C THR A 83 1.24 29.52 13.51
N ASP A 84 1.92 30.55 13.01
CA ASP A 84 1.62 31.95 13.33
C ASP A 84 1.65 32.82 12.07
N SER A 85 1.64 34.15 12.25
CA SER A 85 1.66 35.08 11.11
C SER A 85 2.88 34.96 10.22
N ASP A 86 3.98 34.42 10.76
CA ASP A 86 5.26 34.28 10.07
C ASP A 86 5.42 32.86 9.46
N GLY A 87 4.44 31.97 9.68
CA GLY A 87 4.37 30.64 9.08
C GLY A 87 4.53 29.51 10.08
N PHE A 88 5.18 28.42 9.65
CA PHE A 88 5.38 27.22 10.47
C PHE A 88 6.56 27.36 11.44
N VAL A 89 6.34 27.00 12.70
CA VAL A 89 7.31 27.07 13.80
C VAL A 89 7.64 25.66 14.28
N ALA A 90 8.71 25.07 13.75
CA ALA A 90 9.09 23.68 14.03
C ALA A 90 9.30 23.35 15.51
N GLU A 91 9.71 24.33 16.33
CA GLU A 91 9.93 24.18 17.78
C GLU A 91 8.63 23.95 18.57
N LYS A 92 7.48 24.29 17.97
CA LYS A 92 6.14 24.13 18.53
C LYS A 92 5.40 22.92 17.96
N TRP A 93 6.06 22.13 17.11
CA TRP A 93 5.47 20.98 16.42
C TRP A 93 5.84 19.68 17.13
N ASP A 94 4.82 18.90 17.50
CA ASP A 94 4.99 17.68 18.29
C ASP A 94 5.33 16.44 17.44
N TYR A 95 5.23 16.54 16.11
CA TYR A 95 5.40 15.42 15.18
C TYR A 95 6.63 15.61 14.28
N SER A 96 6.86 14.68 13.34
CA SER A 96 7.98 14.84 12.40
C SER A 96 7.71 15.98 11.41
N GLY A 97 8.77 16.65 10.97
CA GLY A 97 8.67 17.64 9.88
C GLY A 97 8.11 17.02 8.60
N GLU A 98 8.52 15.80 8.26
CA GLU A 98 8.00 15.06 7.10
C GLU A 98 6.47 14.83 7.17
N PHE A 99 5.94 14.61 8.38
CA PHE A 99 4.49 14.49 8.56
C PHE A 99 3.79 15.83 8.32
N TYR A 100 4.36 16.95 8.77
CA TYR A 100 3.82 18.29 8.47
C TYR A 100 3.88 18.60 6.98
N ASP A 101 5.01 18.35 6.32
CA ASP A 101 5.20 18.59 4.90
C ASP A 101 4.22 17.78 4.05
N TRP A 102 3.98 16.52 4.44
CA TRP A 102 2.95 15.69 3.82
C TRP A 102 1.55 16.27 4.07
N LEU A 103 1.19 16.53 5.33
CA LEU A 103 -0.14 17.00 5.72
C LEU A 103 -0.52 18.34 5.08
N SER A 104 0.45 19.24 4.97
CA SER A 104 0.27 20.59 4.42
C SER A 104 0.36 20.64 2.89
N ASN A 105 0.69 19.52 2.24
CA ASN A 105 0.92 19.46 0.79
C ASN A 105 -0.31 19.88 -0.03
N SER A 106 -1.50 19.46 0.39
CA SER A 106 -2.77 19.86 -0.22
C SER A 106 -3.96 19.58 0.69
N ALA A 107 -5.11 20.17 0.38
CA ALA A 107 -6.36 19.86 1.07
C ALA A 107 -6.74 18.36 0.91
N ASP A 108 -6.39 17.74 -0.21
CA ASP A 108 -6.67 16.33 -0.49
C ASP A 108 -5.92 15.37 0.44
N ILE A 109 -4.76 15.77 0.96
CA ILE A 109 -4.03 14.98 1.96
C ILE A 109 -4.79 14.92 3.30
N GLN A 110 -5.49 16.00 3.67
CA GLN A 110 -6.30 15.99 4.90
C GLN A 110 -7.47 15.01 4.78
N PHE A 111 -8.11 14.96 3.60
CA PHE A 111 -9.14 13.95 3.31
C PHE A 111 -8.55 12.54 3.30
N THR A 112 -7.38 12.35 2.69
CA THR A 112 -6.64 11.07 2.71
C THR A 112 -6.38 10.59 4.14
N LEU A 113 -5.93 11.47 5.03
CA LEU A 113 -5.70 11.12 6.44
C LEU A 113 -7.00 10.70 7.14
N CYS A 114 -8.11 11.42 6.89
CA CYS A 114 -9.40 11.09 7.45
C CYS A 114 -9.93 9.74 6.94
N ASP A 115 -9.76 9.47 5.65
CA ASP A 115 -10.15 8.21 5.02
C ASP A 115 -9.28 7.05 5.53
N ALA A 116 -7.98 7.27 5.71
CA ALA A 116 -7.07 6.30 6.32
C ALA A 116 -7.53 5.89 7.73
N MET A 117 -7.96 6.86 8.55
CA MET A 117 -8.50 6.58 9.89
C MET A 117 -9.86 5.89 9.85
N ARG A 118 -10.71 6.24 8.90
CA ARG A 118 -12.10 5.77 8.83
C ARG A 118 -12.25 4.40 8.18
N TYR A 119 -11.49 4.17 7.11
CA TYR A 119 -11.60 2.99 6.24
C TYR A 119 -10.36 2.10 6.26
N GLY A 120 -9.30 2.54 6.95
CA GLY A 120 -8.01 1.88 6.94
C GLY A 120 -7.15 2.34 5.76
N TYR A 121 -5.91 1.87 5.77
CA TYR A 121 -4.90 2.30 4.80
C TYR A 121 -3.99 1.13 4.38
N GLU A 122 -3.28 1.34 3.28
CA GLU A 122 -2.11 0.56 2.88
C GLU A 122 -0.87 1.46 2.96
N VAL A 123 0.29 0.86 3.26
CA VAL A 123 1.54 1.62 3.30
C VAL A 123 2.19 1.64 1.93
N GLU A 124 2.64 2.81 1.50
CA GLU A 124 3.50 2.94 0.32
C GLU A 124 4.67 1.96 0.43
N LYS A 125 4.87 1.15 -0.62
CA LYS A 125 5.98 0.21 -0.64
C LYS A 125 7.27 0.97 -0.91
N GLU A 126 8.18 0.93 0.05
CA GLU A 126 9.54 1.40 -0.13
C GLU A 126 10.20 0.70 -1.34
N PRO A 127 11.00 1.43 -2.14
CA PRO A 127 11.82 0.86 -3.20
C PRO A 127 12.64 -0.33 -2.70
N THR A 128 12.51 -1.49 -3.35
CA THR A 128 13.38 -2.63 -3.03
C THR A 128 14.74 -2.43 -3.70
N ILE A 129 15.83 -2.58 -2.94
CA ILE A 129 17.19 -2.53 -3.50
C ILE A 129 17.60 -3.93 -3.97
N HIS A 130 17.87 -4.07 -5.26
CA HIS A 130 18.32 -5.30 -5.89
C HIS A 130 19.81 -5.24 -6.20
N GLU A 131 20.61 -6.03 -5.48
CA GLU A 131 22.04 -6.16 -5.79
C GLU A 131 22.25 -7.12 -6.97
N LEU A 132 22.87 -6.61 -8.03
CA LEU A 132 23.06 -7.33 -9.27
C LEU A 132 24.50 -7.22 -9.75
N LYS A 133 25.03 -8.32 -10.28
CA LYS A 133 26.31 -8.33 -11.00
C LYS A 133 26.11 -7.78 -12.41
N ILE A 134 27.13 -7.11 -12.92
CA ILE A 134 27.21 -6.62 -14.30
C ILE A 134 28.65 -6.74 -14.79
N LEU A 135 28.85 -7.15 -16.05
CA LEU A 135 30.19 -7.26 -16.63
C LEU A 135 30.74 -5.87 -16.98
N PRO A 136 32.07 -5.69 -17.01
CA PRO A 136 32.69 -4.38 -17.24
C PRO A 136 32.21 -3.64 -18.48
N GLU A 137 32.04 -4.35 -19.60
CA GLU A 137 31.58 -3.75 -20.86
C GLU A 137 30.18 -3.13 -20.77
N TYR A 138 29.28 -3.72 -19.98
CA TYR A 138 27.93 -3.17 -19.78
C TYR A 138 27.90 -2.15 -18.65
N PHE A 139 28.75 -2.31 -17.64
CA PHE A 139 28.89 -1.36 -16.54
C PHE A 139 29.30 0.01 -17.09
N GLU A 140 30.35 0.07 -17.91
CA GLU A 140 30.82 1.30 -18.56
C GLU A 140 29.73 1.91 -19.45
N ALA A 141 28.98 1.08 -20.19
CA ALA A 141 27.87 1.56 -21.02
C ALA A 141 26.73 2.18 -20.19
N VAL A 142 26.44 1.63 -19.01
CA VAL A 142 25.44 2.19 -18.09
C VAL A 142 25.95 3.48 -17.46
N VAL A 143 27.18 3.49 -16.92
CA VAL A 143 27.78 4.66 -16.27
C VAL A 143 27.91 5.84 -17.23
N SER A 144 28.28 5.58 -18.49
CA SER A 144 28.34 6.62 -19.53
C SER A 144 26.96 7.10 -20.02
N GLY A 145 25.87 6.48 -19.58
CA GLY A 145 24.49 6.79 -19.99
C GLY A 145 24.12 6.29 -21.38
N ASN A 146 25.02 5.60 -22.08
CA ASN A 146 24.77 5.02 -23.41
C ASN A 146 23.76 3.87 -23.34
N LYS A 147 23.78 3.10 -22.25
CA LYS A 147 22.85 2.00 -21.95
C LYS A 147 21.93 2.40 -20.81
N ARG A 148 20.67 2.71 -21.14
CA ARG A 148 19.63 3.14 -20.18
C ARG A 148 18.62 2.05 -19.86
N PHE A 149 19.03 0.79 -19.98
CA PHE A 149 18.16 -0.36 -19.67
C PHE A 149 18.98 -1.57 -19.22
N GLU A 150 18.36 -2.46 -18.45
CA GLU A 150 18.86 -3.79 -18.09
C GLU A 150 17.91 -4.87 -18.61
N ILE A 151 18.43 -6.03 -19.03
CA ILE A 151 17.60 -7.19 -19.40
C ILE A 151 17.85 -8.27 -18.36
N ARG A 152 16.81 -8.71 -17.66
CA ARG A 152 16.92 -9.63 -16.52
C ARG A 152 15.79 -10.64 -16.50
N LYS A 153 16.05 -11.82 -15.93
CA LYS A 153 14.98 -12.72 -15.51
C LYS A 153 14.22 -12.06 -14.38
N ASN A 154 12.89 -12.04 -14.42
CA ASN A 154 12.05 -11.43 -13.39
C ASN A 154 11.81 -12.37 -12.20
N ASP A 155 12.88 -12.97 -11.66
CA ASP A 155 12.83 -13.87 -10.50
C ASP A 155 12.83 -13.13 -9.15
N ARG A 156 12.93 -11.80 -9.18
CA ARG A 156 12.89 -10.90 -8.02
C ARG A 156 11.62 -10.05 -7.94
N ASN A 157 10.68 -10.26 -8.88
CA ASN A 157 9.44 -9.50 -8.99
C ASN A 157 9.70 -7.98 -9.05
N TYR A 158 10.63 -7.56 -9.91
CA TYR A 158 11.03 -6.15 -10.09
C TYR A 158 9.81 -5.25 -10.30
N LYS A 159 9.80 -4.10 -9.63
CA LYS A 159 8.77 -3.07 -9.73
C LYS A 159 9.37 -1.75 -10.21
N LYS A 160 8.54 -0.94 -10.88
CA LYS A 160 8.86 0.45 -11.14
C LYS A 160 9.07 1.15 -9.78
N GLY A 161 10.12 1.97 -9.68
CA GLY A 161 10.56 2.61 -8.44
C GLY A 161 11.60 1.82 -7.65
N ASP A 162 11.78 0.51 -7.91
CA ASP A 162 12.85 -0.27 -7.28
C ASP A 162 14.24 0.25 -7.68
N ILE A 163 15.24 -0.02 -6.84
CA ILE A 163 16.62 0.42 -7.05
C ILE A 163 17.48 -0.76 -7.50
N LEU A 164 18.25 -0.58 -8.57
CA LEU A 164 19.28 -1.52 -8.99
C LEU A 164 20.64 -1.03 -8.47
N ARG A 165 21.28 -1.84 -7.63
CA ARG A 165 22.69 -1.67 -7.24
C ARG A 165 23.53 -2.58 -8.12
N LEU A 166 24.06 -2.03 -9.21
CA LEU A 166 24.87 -2.71 -10.21
C LEU A 166 26.33 -2.75 -9.73
N ASN A 167 26.80 -3.95 -9.40
CA ASN A 167 28.17 -4.19 -8.95
C ASN A 167 28.98 -4.76 -10.11
N GLU A 168 30.03 -4.07 -10.52
CA GLU A 168 30.92 -4.57 -11.56
C GLU A 168 31.62 -5.85 -11.09
N TYR A 169 31.59 -6.87 -11.96
CA TYR A 169 32.03 -8.21 -11.65
C TYR A 169 32.78 -8.81 -12.83
N GLN A 170 34.03 -9.21 -12.61
CA GLN A 170 34.92 -9.76 -13.63
C GLN A 170 35.70 -10.94 -13.04
N GLU A 171 35.88 -12.02 -13.82
CA GLU A 171 36.76 -13.14 -13.46
C GLU A 171 36.48 -13.76 -12.07
N GLY A 172 35.21 -13.81 -11.66
CA GLY A 172 34.82 -14.42 -10.40
C GLY A 172 34.90 -13.51 -9.18
N GLN A 173 35.34 -12.25 -9.34
CA GLN A 173 35.49 -11.27 -8.26
C GLN A 173 34.78 -9.95 -8.56
N TYR A 174 34.39 -9.24 -7.49
CA TYR A 174 33.92 -7.85 -7.60
C TYR A 174 35.13 -6.94 -7.74
N THR A 175 35.06 -5.98 -8.66
CA THR A 175 36.14 -4.98 -8.85
C THR A 175 36.11 -3.90 -7.77
N GLY A 176 34.93 -3.67 -7.19
CA GLY A 176 34.66 -2.62 -6.20
C GLY A 176 33.82 -1.48 -6.77
N ASP A 177 33.71 -1.38 -8.10
CA ASP A 177 32.93 -0.35 -8.77
C ASP A 177 31.43 -0.65 -8.73
N VAL A 178 30.66 0.40 -8.47
CA VAL A 178 29.22 0.33 -8.22
C VAL A 178 28.50 1.48 -8.89
N HIS A 179 27.35 1.17 -9.48
CA HIS A 179 26.41 2.16 -10.00
C HIS A 179 25.02 1.88 -9.46
N VAL A 180 24.29 2.92 -9.09
CA VAL A 180 22.94 2.83 -8.52
C VAL A 180 21.99 3.53 -9.47
N SER A 181 20.90 2.84 -9.84
CA SER A 181 19.88 3.38 -10.76
C SER A 181 18.48 3.00 -10.30
N GLU A 182 17.50 3.84 -10.60
CA GLU A 182 16.08 3.55 -10.36
C GLU A 182 15.44 2.87 -11.57
N ILE A 183 14.60 1.86 -11.37
CA ILE A 183 13.78 1.28 -12.43
C ILE A 183 12.62 2.22 -12.75
N THR A 184 12.69 2.89 -13.90
CA THR A 184 11.68 3.85 -14.34
C THR A 184 10.62 3.25 -15.26
N TYR A 185 10.91 2.10 -15.87
CA TYR A 185 10.01 1.39 -16.78
C TYR A 185 10.27 -0.12 -16.77
N ILE A 186 9.23 -0.93 -16.97
CA ILE A 186 9.34 -2.39 -17.08
C ILE A 186 8.47 -2.88 -18.23
N THR A 187 8.99 -3.78 -19.08
CA THR A 187 8.22 -4.48 -20.10
C THR A 187 8.74 -5.90 -20.31
N ASP A 188 7.84 -6.82 -20.62
CA ASP A 188 8.13 -8.19 -21.08
C ASP A 188 7.96 -8.33 -22.61
N TYR A 189 7.69 -7.23 -23.32
CA TYR A 189 7.39 -7.25 -24.74
C TYR A 189 8.55 -7.87 -25.55
N ALA A 190 8.20 -8.91 -26.31
CA ALA A 190 9.12 -9.67 -27.17
C ALA A 190 10.35 -10.26 -26.44
N GLN A 191 10.26 -10.46 -25.12
CA GLN A 191 11.30 -11.12 -24.33
C GLN A 191 11.12 -12.65 -24.31
N GLN A 192 12.17 -13.37 -23.92
CA GLN A 192 12.06 -14.78 -23.57
C GLN A 192 11.18 -14.96 -22.32
N ASP A 193 10.61 -16.15 -22.14
CA ASP A 193 9.74 -16.42 -21.00
C ASP A 193 10.42 -16.13 -19.67
N GLY A 194 9.74 -15.36 -18.83
CA GLY A 194 10.25 -14.89 -17.54
C GLY A 194 11.33 -13.81 -17.59
N TYR A 195 11.64 -13.22 -18.75
CA TYR A 195 12.56 -12.08 -18.87
C TYR A 195 11.84 -10.75 -19.06
N VAL A 196 12.46 -9.67 -18.56
CA VAL A 196 11.97 -8.30 -18.66
C VAL A 196 13.10 -7.35 -19.07
N VAL A 197 12.72 -6.25 -19.72
CA VAL A 197 13.55 -5.07 -19.93
C VAL A 197 13.19 -4.04 -18.85
N LEU A 198 14.19 -3.61 -18.10
CA LEU A 198 14.11 -2.61 -17.05
C LEU A 198 14.70 -1.31 -17.59
N GLY A 199 13.89 -0.29 -17.84
CA GLY A 199 14.40 1.06 -18.13
C GLY A 199 14.95 1.68 -16.85
N ILE A 200 16.16 2.25 -16.90
CA ILE A 200 16.87 2.77 -15.72
C ILE A 200 17.29 4.23 -15.89
N LYS A 201 17.33 4.96 -14.78
CA LYS A 201 17.79 6.36 -14.68
C LYS A 201 18.68 6.55 -13.46
#